data_AF-A0A7W9EUZ3-F1
#
_entry.id   AF-A0A7W9EUZ3-F1
#
_cell.length_a   1.000
_cell.length_b   1.000
_cell.length_c   1.000
_cell.angle_alpha   90.00
_cell.angle_beta   90.00
_cell.angle_gamma   90.00
#
_symmetry.space_group_name_H-M   'P 1'
#
loop_
_entity.id
_entity.type
_entity.pdbx_description
1 polymer ?
#
loop_
_entity_poly.entity_id
_entity_poly.type
_entity_poly.pdbx_seq_one_letter_code
_entity_poly.pdbx_strand_id
1 'polypeptide(L)'
;MANYLKRLGTRFALLAAVPAIVGFVSSWSAGLGFLLFILAIPAAALILLTYALVSFVRGVQLGRQVDPPRRKVLVVAAAPVGLVCTLALAWPSLAAGSFSGSLSRLLVNKSQYEAIIRKAQSHPRPDWFAEDEGVTYSVDVGPPVRVAFNPAGMLDNWSGIIYDPTGDVTLARGFDPKSGRFLAPDRITKLFNGDLVSCRHLWGSYYDCSFT
;
A
#
# COMPACT_ATOMS: atom_id res chain seq x y z
N MET A 1 35.50 -11.78 -3.70
CA MET A 1 34.17 -12.34 -4.05
C MET A 1 33.12 -12.12 -2.96
N ALA A 2 33.34 -12.60 -1.73
CA ALA A 2 32.38 -12.44 -0.62
C ALA A 2 31.98 -10.97 -0.37
N ASN A 3 32.96 -10.05 -0.36
CA ASN A 3 32.70 -8.62 -0.19
C ASN A 3 31.84 -8.01 -1.32
N TYR A 4 31.98 -8.49 -2.55
CA TYR A 4 31.16 -8.04 -3.69
C TYR A 4 29.71 -8.49 -3.51
N LEU A 5 29.49 -9.77 -3.26
CA LEU A 5 28.14 -10.33 -3.08
C LEU A 5 27.43 -9.73 -1.86
N LYS A 6 28.13 -9.53 -0.74
CA LYS A 6 27.58 -8.89 0.45
C LYS A 6 27.11 -7.46 0.16
N ARG A 7 27.96 -6.65 -0.50
CA ARG A 7 27.61 -5.27 -0.89
C ARG A 7 26.45 -5.23 -1.87
N LEU A 8 26.43 -6.17 -2.83
CA LEU A 8 25.37 -6.29 -3.82
C LEU A 8 24.02 -6.61 -3.16
N GLY A 9 23.97 -7.66 -2.33
CA GLY A 9 22.77 -8.04 -1.59
C GLY A 9 22.26 -6.90 -0.70
N THR A 10 23.15 -6.22 0.02
CA THR A 10 22.78 -5.08 0.88
C THR A 10 22.11 -3.96 0.08
N ARG A 11 22.66 -3.62 -1.10
CA ARG A 11 22.11 -2.52 -1.92
C ARG A 11 20.78 -2.87 -2.57
N PHE A 12 20.61 -4.10 -3.06
CA PHE A 12 19.31 -4.56 -3.56
C PHE A 12 18.27 -4.60 -2.44
N ALA A 13 18.64 -5.04 -1.23
CA ALA A 13 17.74 -5.03 -0.07
C ALA A 13 17.30 -3.60 0.31
N LEU A 14 18.23 -2.63 0.30
CA LEU A 14 17.89 -1.22 0.54
C LEU A 14 16.93 -0.66 -0.51
N LEU A 15 17.15 -0.98 -1.80
CA LEU A 15 16.24 -0.57 -2.88
C LEU A 15 14.88 -1.26 -2.77
N ALA A 16 14.83 -2.51 -2.33
CA ALA A 16 13.60 -3.27 -2.09
C ALA A 16 12.77 -2.71 -0.91
N ALA A 17 13.38 -1.91 -0.02
CA ALA A 17 12.69 -1.24 1.07
C ALA A 17 11.96 0.03 0.63
N VAL A 18 12.35 0.65 -0.49
CA VAL A 18 11.74 1.90 -0.97
C VAL A 18 10.22 1.77 -1.18
N PRO A 19 9.70 0.74 -1.88
CA PRO A 19 8.26 0.57 -2.02
C PRO A 19 7.53 0.45 -0.68
N ALA A 20 8.11 -0.24 0.31
CA ALA A 20 7.51 -0.34 1.64
C ALA A 20 7.44 1.02 2.36
N ILE A 21 8.50 1.83 2.26
CA ILE A 21 8.49 3.19 2.83
C ILE A 21 7.45 4.06 2.14
N VAL A 22 7.38 4.01 0.80
CA VAL A 22 6.38 4.75 0.03
C VAL A 22 4.97 4.33 0.46
N GLY A 23 4.69 3.03 0.52
CA GLY A 23 3.40 2.51 0.97
C GLY A 23 3.03 3.00 2.37
N PHE A 24 3.98 2.94 3.31
CA PHE A 24 3.77 3.39 4.68
C PHE A 24 3.43 4.88 4.75
N VAL A 25 4.22 5.74 4.08
CA VAL A 25 4.01 7.19 4.09
C VAL A 25 2.69 7.56 3.41
N SER A 26 2.33 6.87 2.32
CA SER A 26 1.07 7.11 1.60
C SER A 26 -0.18 6.91 2.48
N SER A 27 -0.15 5.98 3.44
CA SER A 27 -1.27 5.76 4.37
C SER A 27 -1.45 6.89 5.39
N TRP A 28 -0.40 7.68 5.65
CA TRP A 28 -0.44 8.83 6.57
C TRP A 28 -0.82 10.12 5.88
N SER A 29 -0.35 10.33 4.65
CA SER A 29 -0.61 11.54 3.87
C SER A 29 -0.78 11.19 2.40
N ALA A 30 -1.99 11.35 1.88
CA ALA A 30 -2.27 11.11 0.48
C ALA A 30 -1.46 12.03 -0.45
N GLY A 31 -1.30 13.31 -0.08
CA GLY A 31 -0.51 14.27 -0.86
C GLY A 31 0.97 13.89 -0.95
N LEU A 32 1.61 13.57 0.18
CA LEU A 32 3.01 13.12 0.18
C LEU A 32 3.14 11.76 -0.51
N GLY A 33 2.19 10.85 -0.28
CA GLY A 33 2.14 9.54 -0.92
C GLY A 33 2.11 9.63 -2.45
N PHE A 34 1.29 10.52 -2.98
CA PHE A 34 1.20 10.80 -4.41
C PHE A 34 2.52 11.34 -4.98
N LEU A 35 3.13 12.32 -4.30
CA LEU A 35 4.43 12.86 -4.72
C LEU A 35 5.52 11.78 -4.72
N LEU A 36 5.55 10.92 -3.71
CA LEU A 36 6.48 9.80 -3.64
C LEU A 36 6.20 8.76 -4.73
N PHE A 37 4.94 8.49 -5.05
CA PHE A 37 4.58 7.57 -6.12
C PHE A 37 5.07 8.08 -7.49
N ILE A 38 4.88 9.37 -7.79
CA ILE A 38 5.30 9.96 -9.07
C ILE A 38 6.82 10.16 -9.16
N LEU A 39 7.47 10.53 -8.08
CA LEU A 39 8.90 10.91 -8.12
C LEU A 39 9.80 9.78 -7.62
N ALA A 40 9.51 9.23 -6.44
CA ALA A 40 10.39 8.28 -5.77
C ALA A 40 10.39 6.90 -6.43
N ILE A 41 9.24 6.39 -6.91
CA ILE A 41 9.19 5.07 -7.58
C ILE A 41 9.96 5.10 -8.92
N PRO A 42 9.74 6.06 -9.84
CA PRO A 42 10.54 6.13 -11.07
C PRO A 42 12.02 6.36 -10.81
N ALA A 43 12.37 7.25 -9.86
CA ALA A 43 13.76 7.47 -9.48
C ALA A 43 14.40 6.18 -8.93
N ALA A 44 13.71 5.45 -8.05
CA ALA A 44 14.19 4.17 -7.51
C ALA A 44 14.34 3.11 -8.61
N ALA A 45 13.43 3.05 -9.58
CA ALA A 45 13.53 2.15 -10.72
C ALA A 45 14.76 2.46 -11.59
N LEU A 46 15.01 3.75 -11.89
CA LEU A 46 16.19 4.18 -12.64
C LEU A 46 17.50 3.86 -11.89
N ILE A 47 17.54 4.12 -10.58
CA ILE A 47 18.67 3.77 -9.72
C ILE A 47 18.90 2.26 -9.71
N LEU A 48 17.83 1.47 -9.58
CA LEU A 48 17.87 0.00 -9.58
C LEU A 48 18.43 -0.55 -10.90
N LEU A 49 17.94 -0.08 -12.04
CA LEU A 49 18.39 -0.52 -13.36
C LEU A 49 19.86 -0.14 -13.60
N THR A 50 20.23 1.10 -13.26
CA THR A 50 21.61 1.59 -13.40
C THR A 50 22.56 0.80 -12.51
N TYR A 51 22.16 0.57 -11.24
CA TYR A 51 22.96 -0.20 -10.30
C TYR A 51 23.09 -1.66 -10.71
N ALA A 52 22.03 -2.28 -11.23
CA ALA A 52 22.06 -3.64 -11.74
C ALA A 52 22.99 -3.77 -12.95
N LEU A 53 22.95 -2.82 -13.90
CA LEU A 53 23.82 -2.79 -15.07
C LEU A 53 25.31 -2.67 -14.67
N VAL A 54 25.64 -1.67 -13.84
CA VAL A 54 27.02 -1.47 -13.35
C VAL A 54 27.51 -2.69 -12.58
N SER A 55 26.65 -3.28 -11.75
CA SER A 55 26.99 -4.47 -10.98
C SER A 55 27.19 -5.70 -11.86
N PHE A 56 26.39 -5.87 -12.91
CA PHE A 56 26.53 -6.94 -13.88
C PHE A 56 27.85 -6.83 -14.65
N VAL A 57 28.19 -5.64 -15.17
CA VAL A 57 29.49 -5.40 -15.85
C VAL A 57 30.65 -5.75 -14.93
N ARG A 58 30.61 -5.31 -13.66
CA ARG A 58 31.61 -5.68 -12.65
C ARG A 58 31.63 -7.19 -12.38
N GLY A 59 30.47 -7.84 -12.35
CA GLY A 59 30.35 -9.28 -12.18
C GLY A 59 31.01 -10.06 -13.33
N VAL A 60 30.82 -9.61 -14.57
CA VAL A 60 31.49 -10.16 -15.76
C VAL A 60 33.01 -9.98 -15.68
N GLN A 61 33.48 -8.78 -15.31
CA GLN A 61 34.91 -8.50 -15.15
C GLN A 61 35.55 -9.39 -14.07
N LEU A 62 34.92 -9.51 -12.90
CA LEU A 62 35.38 -10.39 -11.83
C LEU A 62 35.32 -11.87 -12.23
N GLY A 63 34.27 -12.29 -12.93
CA GLY A 63 34.11 -13.66 -13.39
C GLY A 63 35.19 -14.12 -14.38
N ARG A 64 35.85 -13.21 -15.09
CA ARG A 64 37.01 -13.53 -15.95
C ARG A 64 38.25 -13.94 -15.16
N GLN A 65 38.35 -13.54 -13.89
CA GLN A 65 39.51 -13.78 -13.01
C GLN A 65 39.30 -14.97 -12.05
N VAL A 66 38.20 -15.71 -12.20
CA VAL A 66 37.79 -16.77 -11.28
C VAL A 66 37.82 -18.12 -11.99
N ASP A 67 38.67 -19.02 -11.53
CA ASP A 67 38.88 -20.33 -12.15
C ASP A 67 37.70 -21.30 -12.05
N PRO A 68 37.07 -21.53 -10.88
CA PRO A 68 35.99 -22.51 -10.81
C PRO A 68 34.73 -21.98 -11.53
N PRO A 69 34.17 -22.72 -12.52
CA PRO A 69 33.08 -22.26 -13.36
C PRO A 69 31.81 -21.93 -12.56
N ARG A 70 31.55 -22.68 -11.49
CA ARG A 70 30.41 -22.42 -10.58
C ARG A 70 30.47 -21.03 -9.95
N ARG A 71 31.65 -20.58 -9.53
CA ARG A 71 31.82 -19.25 -8.91
C ARG A 71 31.73 -18.14 -9.96
N LYS A 72 32.18 -18.39 -11.19
CA LYS A 72 32.00 -17.47 -12.32
C LYS A 72 30.53 -17.24 -12.61
N VAL A 73 29.74 -18.31 -12.73
CA VAL A 73 28.28 -18.21 -12.92
C VAL A 73 27.64 -17.44 -11.78
N LEU A 74 27.96 -17.78 -10.52
CA LEU A 74 27.42 -17.09 -9.35
C LEU A 74 27.64 -15.57 -9.40
N VAL A 75 28.86 -15.12 -9.68
CA VAL A 75 29.21 -13.69 -9.66
C VAL A 75 28.56 -12.93 -10.83
N VAL A 76 28.45 -13.55 -12.00
CA VAL A 76 27.81 -12.95 -13.17
C VAL A 76 26.28 -12.88 -13.00
N ALA A 77 25.67 -13.94 -12.47
CA ALA A 77 24.22 -14.04 -12.31
C ALA A 77 23.68 -13.24 -11.11
N ALA A 78 24.52 -12.89 -10.14
CA ALA A 78 24.07 -12.23 -8.90
C ALA A 78 23.31 -10.91 -9.14
N ALA A 79 23.75 -10.07 -10.07
CA ALA A 79 23.09 -8.80 -10.36
C ALA A 79 21.73 -8.96 -11.05
N PRO A 80 21.59 -9.74 -12.15
CA PRO A 80 20.28 -10.06 -12.73
C PRO A 80 19.32 -10.71 -11.74
N VAL A 81 19.79 -11.66 -10.93
CA VAL A 81 18.96 -12.31 -9.91
C VAL A 81 18.51 -11.29 -8.87
N GLY A 82 19.41 -10.44 -8.37
CA GLY A 82 19.07 -9.37 -7.43
C GLY A 82 18.03 -8.39 -7.98
N LEU A 83 18.15 -8.03 -9.26
CA LEU A 83 17.17 -7.18 -9.96
C LEU A 83 15.79 -7.85 -10.00
N VAL A 84 15.72 -9.10 -10.47
CA VAL A 84 14.46 -9.85 -10.57
C VAL A 84 13.82 -10.02 -9.19
N CYS A 85 14.59 -10.38 -8.16
CA CYS A 85 14.09 -10.49 -6.80
C CYS A 85 13.55 -9.14 -6.29
N THR A 86 14.26 -8.04 -6.54
CA THR A 86 13.83 -6.70 -6.10
C THR A 86 12.52 -6.29 -6.78
N LEU A 87 12.39 -6.52 -8.09
CA LEU A 87 11.16 -6.24 -8.84
C LEU A 87 10.00 -7.12 -8.38
N ALA A 88 10.24 -8.42 -8.16
CA ALA A 88 9.23 -9.35 -7.68
C ALA A 88 8.72 -8.99 -6.28
N LEU A 89 9.58 -8.42 -5.43
CA LEU A 89 9.23 -7.98 -4.08
C LEU A 89 8.63 -6.56 -4.03
N ALA A 90 8.72 -5.76 -5.10
CA ALA A 90 8.31 -4.36 -5.06
C ALA A 90 6.84 -4.18 -4.69
N TRP A 91 5.94 -4.92 -5.34
CA TRP A 91 4.50 -4.84 -5.07
C TRP A 91 4.12 -5.41 -3.69
N PRO A 92 4.56 -6.62 -3.28
CA PRO A 92 4.37 -7.09 -1.91
C PRO A 92 4.90 -6.14 -0.84
N SER A 93 6.09 -5.56 -1.05
CA SER A 93 6.68 -4.57 -0.14
C SER A 93 5.81 -3.31 -0.03
N LEU A 94 5.33 -2.78 -1.16
CA LEU A 94 4.41 -1.64 -1.19
C LEU A 94 3.13 -1.94 -0.42
N ALA A 95 2.53 -3.09 -0.67
CA ALA A 95 1.30 -3.54 0.01
C ALA A 95 1.50 -3.70 1.52
N ALA A 96 2.62 -4.32 1.94
CA ALA A 96 2.98 -4.49 3.36
C ALA A 96 3.26 -3.14 4.04
N GLY A 97 3.94 -2.23 3.35
CA GLY A 97 4.17 -0.86 3.81
C GLY A 97 2.86 -0.12 4.04
N SER A 98 1.97 -0.13 3.04
CA SER A 98 0.65 0.49 3.13
C SER A 98 -0.20 -0.12 4.25
N PHE A 99 -0.22 -1.45 4.40
CA PHE A 99 -0.92 -2.10 5.50
C PHE A 99 -0.39 -1.64 6.86
N SER A 100 0.93 -1.62 7.02
CA SER A 100 1.59 -1.18 8.26
C SER A 100 1.31 0.30 8.55
N GLY A 101 1.29 1.13 7.51
CA GLY A 101 0.92 2.54 7.59
C GLY A 101 -0.51 2.73 8.09
N SER A 102 -1.47 2.09 7.45
CA SER A 102 -2.90 2.17 7.83
C SER A 102 -3.14 1.63 9.24
N LEU A 103 -2.51 0.51 9.60
CA LEU A 103 -2.57 -0.05 10.95
C LEU A 103 -1.95 0.93 11.97
N SER A 104 -0.77 1.49 11.70
CA SER A 104 -0.15 2.45 12.61
C SER A 104 -1.02 3.69 12.83
N ARG A 105 -1.66 4.20 11.78
CA ARG A 105 -2.59 5.33 11.87
C ARG A 105 -3.81 4.99 12.72
N LEU A 106 -4.38 3.80 12.53
CA LEU A 106 -5.47 3.29 13.37
C LEU A 106 -5.04 3.21 14.84
N LEU A 107 -3.87 2.63 15.13
CA LEU A 107 -3.37 2.50 16.50
C LEU A 107 -3.20 3.86 17.19
N VAL A 108 -2.64 4.84 16.47
CA VAL A 108 -2.41 6.19 17.01
C VAL A 108 -3.72 6.95 17.25
N ASN A 109 -4.72 6.78 16.39
CA ASN A 109 -5.98 7.55 16.46
C ASN A 109 -7.15 6.77 17.06
N LYS A 110 -6.92 5.57 17.61
CA LYS A 110 -7.99 4.64 18.01
C LYS A 110 -9.01 5.26 18.96
N SER A 111 -8.55 5.94 20.01
CA SER A 111 -9.44 6.58 20.99
C SER A 111 -10.34 7.63 20.37
N GLN A 112 -9.80 8.42 19.43
CA GLN A 112 -10.55 9.45 18.72
C GLN A 112 -11.56 8.82 17.75
N TYR A 113 -11.17 7.76 17.05
CA TYR A 113 -12.08 7.02 16.17
C TYR A 113 -13.26 6.45 16.96
N GLU A 114 -13.02 5.85 18.13
CA GLU A 114 -14.08 5.35 19.01
C GLU A 114 -15.00 6.46 19.53
N ALA A 115 -14.46 7.65 19.83
CA ALA A 115 -15.27 8.82 20.19
C ALA A 115 -16.20 9.26 19.05
N ILE A 116 -15.66 9.37 17.82
CA ILE A 116 -16.43 9.71 16.62
C ILE A 116 -17.49 8.64 16.32
N ILE A 117 -17.17 7.35 16.44
CA ILE A 117 -18.14 6.25 16.25
C ILE A 117 -19.29 6.38 17.23
N ARG A 118 -19.03 6.60 18.52
CA ARG A 118 -20.08 6.78 19.54
C ARG A 118 -20.95 8.00 19.25
N LYS A 119 -20.34 9.11 18.83
CA LYS A 119 -21.04 10.32 18.41
C LYS A 119 -21.96 10.04 17.22
N ALA A 120 -21.45 9.38 16.17
CA ALA A 120 -22.21 9.00 14.99
C ALA A 120 -23.34 8.01 15.29
N GLN A 121 -23.13 7.05 16.19
CA GLN A 121 -24.16 6.07 16.58
C GLN A 121 -25.26 6.68 17.45
N SER A 122 -24.91 7.60 18.36
CA SER A 122 -25.90 8.27 19.23
C SER A 122 -26.75 9.29 18.48
N HIS A 123 -26.18 9.94 17.46
CA HIS A 123 -26.87 10.94 16.64
C HIS A 123 -26.58 10.71 15.15
N PRO A 124 -27.17 9.67 14.52
CA PRO A 124 -26.88 9.34 13.13
C PRO A 124 -27.27 10.47 12.19
N ARG A 125 -26.26 11.09 11.57
CA ARG A 125 -26.42 12.11 10.54
C ARG A 125 -25.40 11.85 9.43
N PRO A 126 -25.80 12.01 8.15
CA PRO A 126 -24.85 11.88 7.06
C PRO A 126 -23.89 13.07 7.10
N ASP A 127 -22.63 12.79 7.41
CA ASP A 127 -21.56 13.77 7.42
C ASP A 127 -20.56 13.44 6.30
N TRP A 128 -20.11 14.49 5.61
CA TRP A 128 -19.15 14.37 4.51
C TRP A 128 -17.91 15.20 4.83
N PHE A 129 -16.77 14.55 5.01
CA PHE A 129 -15.51 15.21 5.34
C PHE A 129 -15.62 16.14 6.56
N ALA A 130 -16.42 15.75 7.56
CA ALA A 130 -16.45 16.44 8.84
C ALA A 130 -15.11 16.27 9.56
N GLU A 131 -14.78 17.17 10.48
CA GLU A 131 -13.52 17.15 11.21
C GLU A 131 -13.78 17.16 12.72
N ASP A 132 -13.08 16.29 13.45
CA ASP A 132 -13.11 16.23 14.91
C ASP A 132 -11.68 16.02 15.43
N GLU A 133 -11.11 17.06 16.06
CA GLU A 133 -9.74 17.11 16.58
C GLU A 133 -8.66 16.69 15.56
N GLY A 134 -8.75 17.19 14.32
CA GLY A 134 -7.79 16.90 13.26
C GLY A 134 -7.97 15.54 12.57
N VAL A 135 -9.01 14.79 12.93
CA VAL A 135 -9.44 13.59 12.20
C VAL A 135 -10.60 13.96 11.29
N THR A 136 -10.38 13.88 9.98
CA THR A 136 -11.47 13.97 8.99
C THR A 136 -12.25 12.66 8.98
N TYR A 137 -13.57 12.71 8.88
CA TYR A 137 -14.43 11.54 8.81
C TYR A 137 -15.68 11.77 7.94
N SER A 138 -16.26 10.67 7.47
CA SER A 138 -17.57 10.65 6.80
C SER A 138 -18.45 9.57 7.42
N VAL A 139 -19.76 9.80 7.47
CA VAL A 139 -20.73 8.89 8.12
C VAL A 139 -21.72 8.37 7.10
N ASP A 140 -21.83 7.05 7.02
CA ASP A 140 -22.91 6.35 6.34
C ASP A 140 -23.95 5.94 7.40
N VAL A 141 -25.17 6.47 7.28
CA VAL A 141 -26.25 6.31 8.27
C VAL A 141 -27.04 5.02 8.11
N GLY A 142 -26.76 4.19 7.09
CA GLY A 142 -27.46 2.94 6.88
C GLY A 142 -27.39 2.03 8.12
N PRO A 143 -28.21 0.97 8.25
CA PRO A 143 -27.97 -0.03 9.28
C PRO A 143 -26.87 -1.00 8.82
N PRO A 144 -25.79 -1.22 9.61
CA PRO A 144 -25.30 -0.42 10.74
C PRO A 144 -24.65 0.90 10.31
N VAL A 145 -24.60 1.87 11.23
CA VAL A 145 -23.85 3.12 11.00
C VAL A 145 -22.38 2.77 10.77
N ARG A 146 -21.83 3.27 9.66
CA ARG A 146 -20.43 3.09 9.28
C ARG A 146 -19.74 4.44 9.25
N VAL A 147 -18.46 4.45 9.58
CA VAL A 147 -17.65 5.67 9.61
C VAL A 147 -16.40 5.45 8.79
N ALA A 148 -16.15 6.32 7.82
CA ALA A 148 -14.89 6.39 7.09
C ALA A 148 -13.99 7.42 7.75
N PHE A 149 -12.75 7.04 8.05
CA PHE A 149 -11.74 7.91 8.65
C PHE A 149 -10.68 8.29 7.63
N ASN A 150 -10.37 9.58 7.65
CA ASN A 150 -9.40 10.24 6.80
C ASN A 150 -9.57 9.86 5.32
N PRO A 151 -10.80 9.98 4.77
CA PRO A 151 -11.03 9.72 3.37
C PRO A 151 -10.11 10.62 2.54
N ALA A 152 -9.25 10.01 1.73
CA ALA A 152 -8.29 10.73 0.93
C ALA A 152 -8.09 10.04 -0.42
N GLY A 153 -7.98 10.84 -1.47
CA GLY A 153 -8.04 10.35 -2.83
C GLY A 153 -7.69 11.40 -3.86
N MET A 154 -7.79 11.00 -5.12
CA MET A 154 -7.58 11.85 -6.28
C MET A 154 -8.67 11.53 -7.31
N LEU A 155 -9.31 12.59 -7.81
CA LEU A 155 -10.47 12.50 -8.70
C LEU A 155 -11.62 11.74 -8.01
N ASP A 156 -12.16 10.74 -8.69
CA ASP A 156 -13.18 9.79 -8.27
C ASP A 156 -12.63 8.71 -7.31
N ASN A 157 -11.33 8.46 -7.32
CA ASN A 157 -10.72 7.38 -6.53
C ASN A 157 -10.28 7.85 -5.14
N TRP A 158 -10.75 7.21 -4.08
CA TRP A 158 -10.34 7.52 -2.72
C TRP A 158 -10.23 6.28 -1.83
N SER A 159 -9.55 6.42 -0.70
CA SER A 159 -9.35 5.35 0.28
C SER A 159 -9.47 5.88 1.69
N GLY A 160 -9.75 4.98 2.64
CA GLY A 160 -9.87 5.34 4.04
C GLY A 160 -10.01 4.12 4.95
N ILE A 161 -9.86 4.37 6.26
CA ILE A 161 -10.10 3.36 7.28
C ILE A 161 -11.58 3.36 7.60
N ILE A 162 -12.27 2.25 7.36
CA ILE A 162 -13.71 2.11 7.55
C ILE A 162 -13.98 1.32 8.82
N TYR A 163 -14.80 1.87 9.70
CA TYR A 163 -15.46 1.11 10.75
C TYR A 163 -16.74 0.47 10.19
N ASP A 164 -16.76 -0.87 10.15
CA ASP A 164 -17.93 -1.67 9.77
C ASP A 164 -18.12 -2.81 10.77
N PRO A 165 -19.15 -2.77 11.64
CA PRO A 165 -19.33 -3.80 12.66
C PRO A 165 -19.76 -5.15 12.07
N THR A 166 -20.29 -5.22 10.84
CA THR A 166 -20.68 -6.49 10.22
C THR A 166 -19.53 -7.16 9.46
N GLY A 167 -18.55 -6.39 8.99
CA GLY A 167 -17.47 -6.87 8.12
C GLY A 167 -17.90 -7.17 6.70
N ASP A 168 -19.12 -6.79 6.32
CA ASP A 168 -19.67 -7.01 4.98
C ASP A 168 -18.87 -6.28 3.91
N VAL A 169 -18.17 -5.19 4.24
CA VAL A 169 -17.27 -4.48 3.31
C VAL A 169 -16.23 -5.39 2.64
N THR A 170 -15.89 -6.53 3.25
CA THR A 170 -14.98 -7.52 2.65
C THR A 170 -15.61 -8.38 1.55
N LEU A 171 -16.93 -8.32 1.37
CA LEU A 171 -17.66 -9.08 0.35
C LEU A 171 -17.60 -8.42 -1.04
N ALA A 172 -17.12 -7.18 -1.14
CA ALA A 172 -16.92 -6.52 -2.42
C ALA A 172 -15.85 -7.24 -3.24
N ARG A 173 -16.18 -7.52 -4.51
CA ARG A 173 -15.28 -8.18 -5.48
C ARG A 173 -14.68 -7.21 -6.51
N GLY A 174 -14.94 -5.92 -6.35
CA GLY A 174 -14.47 -4.88 -7.26
C GLY A 174 -15.19 -4.88 -8.60
N PHE A 175 -14.56 -4.26 -9.59
CA PHE A 175 -15.10 -4.08 -10.94
C PHE A 175 -15.06 -5.38 -11.74
N ASP A 176 -16.21 -5.80 -12.28
CA ASP A 176 -16.29 -6.89 -13.25
C ASP A 176 -16.32 -6.34 -14.68
N PRO A 177 -15.28 -6.59 -15.49
CA PRO A 177 -15.21 -6.08 -16.86
C PRO A 177 -16.26 -6.68 -17.79
N LYS A 178 -16.85 -7.84 -17.45
CA LYS A 178 -17.89 -8.46 -18.27
C LYS A 178 -19.24 -7.79 -18.09
N SER A 179 -19.62 -7.49 -16.85
CA SER A 179 -20.88 -6.80 -16.55
C SER A 179 -20.77 -5.27 -16.58
N GLY A 180 -19.55 -4.73 -16.53
CA GLY A 180 -19.30 -3.28 -16.47
C GLY A 180 -19.75 -2.66 -15.15
N ARG A 181 -19.83 -3.45 -14.07
CA ARG A 181 -20.35 -3.02 -12.77
C ARG A 181 -19.43 -3.45 -11.64
N PHE A 182 -19.49 -2.72 -10.52
CA PHE A 182 -18.92 -3.16 -9.26
C PHE A 182 -19.77 -4.26 -8.64
N LEU A 183 -19.14 -5.37 -8.31
CA LEU A 183 -19.82 -6.52 -7.71
C LEU A 183 -19.71 -6.44 -6.19
N ALA A 184 -20.75 -5.95 -5.55
CA ALA A 184 -20.94 -5.95 -4.10
C ALA A 184 -22.40 -6.25 -3.76
N PRO A 185 -22.69 -6.88 -2.60
CA PRO A 185 -24.06 -6.98 -2.09
C PRO A 185 -24.70 -5.60 -1.94
N ASP A 186 -25.98 -5.45 -2.26
CA ASP A 186 -26.70 -4.16 -2.25
C ASP A 186 -26.52 -3.35 -0.96
N ARG A 187 -26.41 -4.03 0.20
CA ARG A 187 -26.21 -3.41 1.52
C ARG A 187 -24.85 -2.74 1.75
N ILE A 188 -23.88 -2.97 0.87
CA ILE A 188 -22.55 -2.32 0.89
C ILE A 188 -22.21 -1.65 -0.45
N THR A 189 -23.21 -1.51 -1.32
CA THR A 189 -23.09 -0.76 -2.57
C THR A 189 -23.33 0.72 -2.29
N LYS A 190 -22.57 1.62 -2.94
CA LYS A 190 -22.67 3.08 -2.75
C LYS A 190 -22.43 3.58 -1.31
N LEU A 191 -21.71 2.81 -0.49
CA LEU A 191 -21.28 3.28 0.83
C LEU A 191 -20.47 4.57 0.67
N PHE A 192 -20.81 5.57 1.46
CA PHE A 192 -20.18 6.89 1.36
C PHE A 192 -20.20 7.43 -0.09
N ASN A 193 -21.31 7.24 -0.81
CA ASN A 193 -21.53 7.70 -2.19
C ASN A 193 -20.51 7.16 -3.22
N GLY A 194 -19.66 6.21 -2.84
CA GLY A 194 -18.64 5.61 -3.70
C GLY A 194 -18.90 4.12 -3.97
N ASP A 195 -18.37 3.63 -5.08
CA ASP A 195 -18.36 2.20 -5.37
C ASP A 195 -17.14 1.54 -4.71
N LEU A 196 -17.40 0.53 -3.88
CA LEU A 196 -16.34 -0.15 -3.16
C LEU A 196 -15.53 -1.06 -4.09
N VAL A 197 -14.24 -0.74 -4.24
CA VAL A 197 -13.30 -1.43 -5.13
C VAL A 197 -12.69 -2.64 -4.42
N SER A 198 -12.16 -2.40 -3.21
CA SER A 198 -11.55 -3.45 -2.40
C SER A 198 -11.51 -3.03 -0.93
N CYS A 199 -11.53 -4.01 -0.04
CA CYS A 199 -11.27 -3.82 1.38
C CYS A 199 -10.37 -4.93 1.90
N ARG A 200 -9.50 -4.58 2.86
CA ARG A 200 -8.77 -5.54 3.68
C ARG A 200 -9.03 -5.28 5.15
N HIS A 201 -9.11 -6.35 5.93
CA HIS A 201 -9.22 -6.24 7.38
C HIS A 201 -7.93 -5.65 7.97
N LEU A 202 -8.07 -4.71 8.93
CA LEU A 202 -6.94 -4.15 9.69
C LEU A 202 -6.91 -4.73 11.11
N TRP A 203 -7.94 -4.43 11.90
CA TRP A 203 -8.05 -4.87 13.30
C TRP A 203 -9.49 -4.69 13.78
N GLY A 204 -10.05 -5.67 14.50
CA GLY A 204 -11.40 -5.56 15.05
C GLY A 204 -12.44 -5.32 13.95
N SER A 205 -13.23 -4.27 14.09
CA SER A 205 -14.22 -3.84 13.08
C SER A 205 -13.69 -2.75 12.13
N TYR A 206 -12.36 -2.60 12.02
CA TYR A 206 -11.72 -1.64 11.13
C TYR A 206 -11.13 -2.31 9.88
N TYR A 207 -11.37 -1.69 8.72
CA TYR A 207 -10.97 -2.15 7.40
C TYR A 207 -10.28 -1.01 6.65
N ASP A 208 -9.32 -1.33 5.79
CA ASP A 208 -8.72 -0.38 4.86
C ASP A 208 -9.37 -0.60 3.49
N CYS A 209 -10.09 0.40 3.01
CA CYS A 209 -10.95 0.28 1.85
C CYS A 209 -10.61 1.32 0.79
N SER A 210 -10.82 0.95 -0.48
CA SER A 210 -10.69 1.82 -1.64
C SER A 210 -12.01 1.90 -2.39
N PHE A 211 -12.31 3.09 -2.90
CA PHE A 211 -13.56 3.48 -3.55
C PHE A 211 -13.27 4.21 -4.86
N THR A 212 -14.27 4.26 -5.74
CA THR A 212 -14.33 5.05 -6.97
C THR A 212 -15.69 5.76 -7.08
#